data_AF-A0A9D1DBC5-F1
#
_entry.id   AF-A0A9D1DBC5-F1
#
_cell.length_a   1.000
_cell.length_b   1.000
_cell.length_c   1.000
_cell.angle_alpha   90.00
_cell.angle_beta   90.00
_cell.angle_gamma   90.00
#
_symmetry.space_group_name_H-M   'P 1'
#
loop_
_entity.id
_entity.type
_entity.pdbx_description
1 polymer ?
#
loop_
_entity_poly.entity_id
_entity_poly.type
_entity_poly.pdbx_seq_one_letter_code
_entity_poly.pdbx_strand_id
1 'polypeptide(L)'
;MNLIKKQGAGTWISLGALVLALIALIIYGAALSAGTDLTIASGSEMFYDMARTSDIAMTQLVPVCGSLALVFLALAIVLGELNLSGTVGKVCGWIGGALRIVAPALIIVAVLNFLYGSFTGLGWTFFSNEELVIYPEATAVGQQVITGLVFFVIAAVAAIVAAFFGMRKKEAVA
;
A
#
# COMPACT_ATOMS: atom_id res chain seq x y z
N MET A 1 -11.99 -31.52 6.59
CA MET A 1 -10.52 -31.35 6.66
C MET A 1 -10.22 -29.86 6.86
N ASN A 2 -9.41 -29.49 7.84
CA ASN A 2 -9.34 -28.10 8.34
C ASN A 2 -8.40 -27.24 7.48
N LEU A 3 -8.94 -26.32 6.66
CA LEU A 3 -8.20 -25.48 5.68
C LEU A 3 -7.04 -24.71 6.33
N ILE A 4 -7.25 -24.21 7.55
CA ILE A 4 -6.26 -23.49 8.37
C ILE A 4 -4.98 -24.31 8.59
N LYS A 5 -5.10 -25.65 8.69
CA LYS A 5 -3.94 -26.52 8.93
C LYS A 5 -3.07 -26.71 7.68
N LYS A 6 -3.60 -26.46 6.48
CA LYS A 6 -2.87 -26.60 5.20
C LYS A 6 -2.13 -25.33 4.77
N GLN A 7 -2.53 -24.17 5.31
CA GLN A 7 -1.93 -22.90 4.93
C GLN A 7 -0.50 -22.75 5.47
N GLY A 8 0.40 -22.31 4.59
CA GLY A 8 1.78 -21.95 4.92
C GLY A 8 1.88 -20.54 5.49
N ALA A 9 3.06 -20.21 6.03
CA ALA A 9 3.34 -18.86 6.53
C ALA A 9 3.16 -17.79 5.43
N GLY A 10 3.47 -18.13 4.17
CA GLY A 10 3.32 -17.21 3.03
C GLY A 10 1.90 -16.69 2.87
N THR A 11 0.88 -17.56 3.02
CA THR A 11 -0.53 -17.15 2.88
C THR A 11 -0.95 -16.17 3.97
N TRP A 12 -0.58 -16.43 5.23
CA TRP A 12 -0.93 -15.55 6.34
C TRP A 12 -0.24 -14.19 6.25
N ILE A 13 1.04 -14.16 5.85
CA ILE A 13 1.76 -12.91 5.68
C ILE A 13 1.20 -12.13 4.48
N SER A 14 0.90 -12.79 3.35
CA SER A 14 0.24 -12.14 2.20
C SER A 14 -1.14 -11.60 2.55
N LEU A 15 -1.92 -12.31 3.36
CA LEU A 15 -3.22 -11.82 3.83
C LEU A 15 -3.07 -10.59 4.73
N GLY A 16 -2.09 -10.62 5.66
CA GLY A 16 -1.76 -9.46 6.49
C GLY A 16 -1.34 -8.26 5.65
N ALA A 17 -0.46 -8.46 4.65
CA ALA A 17 -0.05 -7.41 3.72
C ALA A 17 -1.23 -6.83 2.93
N LEU A 18 -2.17 -7.68 2.49
CA LEU A 18 -3.39 -7.26 1.81
C LEU A 18 -4.25 -6.36 2.69
N VAL A 19 -4.48 -6.76 3.95
CA VAL A 19 -5.28 -5.97 4.90
C VAL A 19 -4.60 -4.63 5.20
N LEU A 20 -3.29 -4.63 5.43
CA LEU A 20 -2.53 -3.42 5.71
C LEU A 20 -2.53 -2.45 4.52
N ALA A 21 -2.35 -2.96 3.30
CA ALA A 21 -2.42 -2.15 2.08
C ALA A 21 -3.81 -1.54 1.87
N LEU A 22 -4.88 -2.29 2.19
CA LEU A 22 -6.25 -1.79 2.13
C LEU A 22 -6.48 -0.66 3.14
N ILE A 23 -6.04 -0.85 4.39
CA ILE A 23 -6.11 0.19 5.42
C ILE A 23 -5.33 1.44 4.97
N ALA A 24 -4.12 1.26 4.42
CA ALA A 24 -3.31 2.35 3.93
C ALA A 24 -4.01 3.15 2.82
N LEU A 25 -4.69 2.47 1.88
CA LEU A 25 -5.47 3.11 0.83
C LEU A 25 -6.67 3.91 1.37
N ILE A 26 -7.34 3.40 2.41
CA ILE A 26 -8.44 4.11 3.06
C ILE A 26 -7.92 5.37 3.75
N ILE A 27 -6.81 5.27 4.49
CA ILE A 27 -6.17 6.41 5.16
C ILE A 27 -5.70 7.44 4.12
N TYR A 28 -5.09 6.99 3.02
CA TYR A 28 -4.71 7.85 1.90
C TYR A 28 -5.93 8.62 1.35
N GLY A 29 -7.04 7.93 1.09
CA GLY A 29 -8.26 8.56 0.58
C GLY A 29 -8.83 9.60 1.55
N ALA A 30 -8.81 9.31 2.86
CA ALA A 30 -9.21 10.25 3.90
C ALA A 30 -8.28 11.47 3.95
N ALA A 31 -6.96 11.26 3.90
CA ALA A 31 -5.98 12.34 3.94
C ALA A 31 -6.07 13.24 2.69
N LEU A 32 -6.27 12.65 1.51
CA LEU A 32 -6.49 13.38 0.27
C LEU A 32 -7.75 14.24 0.36
N SER A 33 -8.87 13.65 0.81
CA SER A 33 -10.13 14.37 0.95
C SER A 33 -10.06 15.52 1.94
N ALA A 34 -9.29 15.37 3.03
CA ALA A 34 -9.15 16.39 4.05
C ALA A 34 -8.09 17.46 3.72
N GLY A 35 -7.07 17.11 2.92
CA GLY A 35 -5.96 18.00 2.57
C GLY A 35 -6.13 18.77 1.25
N THR A 36 -7.07 18.38 0.39
CA THR A 36 -7.30 19.08 -0.88
C THR A 36 -7.83 20.49 -0.62
N ASP A 37 -7.17 21.49 -1.21
CA ASP A 37 -7.46 22.91 -1.04
C ASP A 37 -7.34 23.42 0.41
N LEU A 38 -6.72 22.63 1.29
CA LEU A 38 -6.52 23.01 2.69
C LEU A 38 -5.38 24.02 2.81
N THR A 39 -5.68 25.21 3.30
CA THR A 39 -4.64 26.19 3.64
C THR A 39 -3.93 25.76 4.93
N ILE A 40 -2.59 25.75 4.93
CA ILE A 40 -1.79 25.25 6.06
C ILE A 40 -1.57 26.35 7.10
N ALA A 41 -1.25 27.56 6.65
CA ALA A 41 -1.08 28.77 7.45
C ALA A 41 -1.34 30.00 6.58
N SER A 42 -1.45 31.18 7.21
CA SER A 42 -1.56 32.43 6.44
C SER A 42 -0.29 32.67 5.60
N GLY A 43 -0.46 32.82 4.28
CA GLY A 43 0.66 33.01 3.36
C GLY A 43 1.44 31.73 3.00
N SER A 44 0.96 30.55 3.41
CA SER A 44 1.53 29.27 2.99
C SER A 44 0.94 28.78 1.67
N GLU A 45 1.53 27.72 1.13
CA GLU A 45 0.85 26.91 0.11
C GLU A 45 -0.29 26.07 0.70
N MET A 46 -1.14 25.54 -0.16
CA MET A 46 -2.14 24.53 0.20
C MET A 46 -1.47 23.18 0.46
N PHE A 47 -2.10 22.34 1.28
CA PHE A 47 -1.60 21.00 1.61
C PHE A 47 -1.54 20.10 0.37
N TYR A 48 -2.66 19.99 -0.35
CA TYR A 48 -2.69 19.51 -1.72
C TYR A 48 -3.34 20.55 -2.62
N ASP A 49 -2.76 20.72 -3.81
CA ASP A 49 -3.24 21.61 -4.86
C ASP A 49 -3.33 20.83 -6.17
N MET A 50 -4.54 20.67 -6.72
CA MET A 50 -4.76 19.90 -7.95
C MET A 50 -4.21 20.60 -9.22
N ALA A 51 -3.66 21.81 -9.11
CA ALA A 51 -2.85 22.42 -10.15
C ALA A 51 -1.39 21.94 -10.13
N ARG A 52 -0.93 21.35 -9.02
CA ARG A 52 0.44 20.88 -8.83
C ARG A 52 0.63 19.49 -9.45
N THR A 53 1.65 19.37 -10.31
CA THR A 53 1.93 18.11 -11.02
C THR A 53 2.26 16.94 -10.09
N SER A 54 2.87 17.17 -8.93
CA SER A 54 3.11 16.11 -7.94
C SER A 54 1.83 15.54 -7.37
N ASP A 55 0.82 16.39 -7.13
CA ASP A 55 -0.42 16.02 -6.46
C ASP A 55 -1.34 15.32 -7.46
N ILE A 56 -1.33 15.75 -8.73
CA ILE A 56 -1.96 15.04 -9.85
C ILE A 56 -1.34 13.63 -10.01
N ALA A 57 -0.01 13.52 -10.03
CA ALA A 57 0.65 12.22 -10.18
C ALA A 57 0.29 11.28 -9.02
N MET A 58 0.28 11.80 -7.78
CA MET A 58 -0.14 11.05 -6.60
C MET A 58 -1.59 10.56 -6.70
N THR A 59 -2.52 11.47 -7.03
CA THR A 59 -3.95 11.16 -7.11
C THR A 59 -4.30 10.09 -8.14
N GLN A 60 -3.50 9.96 -9.20
CA GLN A 60 -3.66 8.94 -10.22
C GLN A 60 -2.94 7.63 -9.87
N LEU A 61 -1.69 7.71 -9.45
CA LEU A 61 -0.83 6.52 -9.31
C LEU A 61 -1.08 5.75 -8.02
N VAL A 62 -1.36 6.43 -6.90
CA VAL A 62 -1.58 5.75 -5.62
C VAL A 62 -2.79 4.80 -5.68
N PRO A 63 -3.99 5.23 -6.17
CA PRO A 63 -5.13 4.33 -6.28
C PRO A 63 -4.92 3.19 -7.28
N VAL A 64 -4.32 3.48 -8.44
CA VAL A 64 -4.09 2.48 -9.49
C VAL A 64 -3.12 1.41 -9.01
N CYS A 65 -1.95 1.81 -8.52
CA CYS A 65 -0.95 0.86 -8.05
C CYS A 65 -1.42 0.12 -6.79
N GLY A 66 -2.05 0.81 -5.85
CA GLY A 66 -2.57 0.20 -4.63
C GLY A 66 -3.67 -0.83 -4.91
N SER A 67 -4.66 -0.49 -5.75
CA SER A 67 -5.75 -1.42 -6.09
C SER A 67 -5.26 -2.63 -6.86
N LEU A 68 -4.36 -2.45 -7.83
CA LEU A 68 -3.74 -3.57 -8.55
C LEU A 68 -2.93 -4.48 -7.61
N ALA A 69 -2.20 -3.91 -6.65
CA ALA A 69 -1.48 -4.69 -5.64
C ALA A 69 -2.44 -5.55 -4.80
N LEU A 70 -3.59 -5.00 -4.38
CA LEU A 70 -4.61 -5.76 -3.65
C LEU A 70 -5.13 -6.93 -4.48
N VAL A 71 -5.47 -6.68 -5.75
CA VAL A 71 -5.93 -7.72 -6.68
C VAL A 71 -4.87 -8.80 -6.84
N PHE A 72 -3.60 -8.42 -6.99
CA PHE A 72 -2.51 -9.37 -7.21
C PHE A 72 -2.22 -10.21 -5.95
N LEU A 73 -2.26 -9.63 -4.76
CA LEU A 73 -2.16 -10.38 -3.51
C LEU A 73 -3.33 -11.35 -3.34
N ALA A 74 -4.56 -10.91 -3.63
CA ALA A 74 -5.75 -11.76 -3.53
C ALA A 74 -5.66 -12.94 -4.52
N LEU A 75 -5.31 -12.66 -5.78
CA LEU A 75 -5.12 -13.69 -6.80
C LEU A 75 -3.98 -14.65 -6.45
N ALA A 76 -2.86 -14.15 -5.92
CA ALA A 76 -1.76 -14.99 -5.47
C ALA A 76 -2.18 -15.95 -4.34
N ILE A 77 -3.01 -15.48 -3.41
CA ILE A 77 -3.59 -16.31 -2.34
C ILE A 77 -4.51 -17.38 -2.94
N VAL A 78 -5.44 -16.99 -3.82
CA VAL A 78 -6.39 -17.93 -4.44
C VAL A 78 -5.66 -18.99 -5.27
N LEU A 79 -4.72 -18.58 -6.13
CA LEU A 79 -3.92 -19.50 -6.94
C LEU A 79 -3.06 -20.43 -6.08
N GLY A 80 -2.55 -19.95 -4.95
CA GLY A 80 -1.82 -20.77 -3.97
C GLY A 80 -2.68 -21.86 -3.32
N GLU A 81 -4.01 -21.71 -3.34
CA GLU A 81 -4.96 -22.69 -2.80
C GLU A 81 -5.49 -23.68 -3.85
N LEU A 82 -5.21 -23.49 -5.14
CA LEU A 82 -5.66 -24.43 -6.17
C LEU A 82 -4.69 -25.61 -6.27
N ASN A 83 -5.16 -26.83 -5.96
CA ASN A 83 -4.40 -28.07 -6.19
C ASN A 83 -4.54 -28.51 -7.65
N LEU A 84 -3.90 -27.80 -8.56
CA LEU A 84 -3.89 -28.13 -9.99
C LEU A 84 -2.62 -28.90 -10.32
N SER A 85 -2.76 -30.08 -10.93
CA SER A 85 -1.65 -30.88 -11.43
C SER A 85 -1.46 -30.69 -12.94
N GLY A 86 -0.34 -31.17 -13.48
CA GLY A 86 -0.02 -31.07 -14.91
C GLY A 86 0.40 -29.67 -15.38
N THR A 87 0.25 -29.41 -16.68
CA THR A 87 0.68 -28.14 -17.32
C THR A 87 -0.03 -26.92 -16.74
N VAL A 88 -1.33 -27.05 -16.43
CA VAL A 88 -2.13 -25.97 -15.83
C VAL A 88 -1.58 -25.59 -14.45
N GLY A 89 -1.22 -26.57 -13.62
CA GLY A 89 -0.59 -26.33 -12.32
C GLY A 89 0.74 -25.57 -12.44
N LYS A 90 1.56 -25.89 -13.44
CA LYS A 90 2.80 -25.16 -13.71
C LYS A 90 2.51 -23.69 -14.06
N VAL A 91 1.61 -23.44 -15.01
CA VAL A 91 1.25 -22.08 -15.44
C VAL A 91 0.70 -21.25 -14.27
N CYS A 92 -0.21 -21.81 -13.47
CA CYS A 92 -0.73 -21.16 -12.27
C CYS A 92 0.36 -20.86 -11.23
N GLY A 93 1.35 -21.75 -11.08
CA GLY A 93 2.51 -21.54 -10.22
C GLY A 93 3.39 -20.36 -10.68
N TRP A 94 3.66 -20.25 -11.98
CA TRP A 94 4.41 -19.13 -12.56
C TRP A 94 3.68 -17.80 -12.37
N ILE A 95 2.38 -17.76 -12.69
CA ILE A 95 1.54 -16.57 -12.53
C ILE A 95 1.49 -16.18 -11.04
N GLY A 96 1.22 -17.13 -10.14
CA GLY A 96 1.19 -16.89 -8.70
C GLY A 96 2.53 -16.37 -8.17
N GLY A 97 3.66 -16.90 -8.65
CA GLY A 97 5.00 -16.38 -8.34
C GLY A 97 5.20 -14.94 -8.81
N ALA A 98 4.84 -14.64 -10.07
CA ALA A 98 4.96 -13.30 -10.63
C ALA A 98 4.10 -12.27 -9.85
N LEU A 99 2.85 -12.61 -9.54
CA LEU A 99 1.95 -11.74 -8.77
C LEU A 99 2.53 -11.38 -7.39
N ARG A 100 3.22 -12.31 -6.73
CA ARG A 100 3.85 -12.11 -5.42
C ARG A 100 5.09 -11.21 -5.47
N ILE A 101 5.65 -10.99 -6.66
CA ILE A 101 6.77 -10.06 -6.88
C ILE A 101 6.24 -8.70 -7.33
N VAL A 102 5.27 -8.69 -8.25
CA VAL A 102 4.73 -7.44 -8.80
C VAL A 102 3.88 -6.70 -7.78
N ALA A 103 3.12 -7.40 -6.92
CA ALA A 103 2.32 -6.74 -5.89
C ALA A 103 3.14 -5.85 -4.95
N PRO A 104 4.22 -6.31 -4.27
CA PRO A 104 5.03 -5.43 -3.44
C PRO A 104 5.69 -4.28 -4.21
N ALA A 105 6.08 -4.50 -5.48
CA ALA A 105 6.61 -3.44 -6.32
C ALA A 105 5.58 -2.32 -6.56
N LEU A 106 4.33 -2.68 -6.83
CA LEU A 106 3.23 -1.72 -6.97
C LEU A 106 2.95 -0.97 -5.66
N ILE A 107 3.02 -1.64 -4.51
CA ILE A 107 2.88 -0.97 -3.20
C ILE A 107 4.02 0.06 -3.01
N ILE A 108 5.25 -0.28 -3.37
CA ILE A 108 6.38 0.67 -3.31
C ILE A 108 6.14 1.89 -4.22
N VAL A 109 5.67 1.67 -5.45
CA VAL A 109 5.33 2.78 -6.36
C VAL A 109 4.25 3.68 -5.74
N ALA A 110 3.24 3.09 -5.09
CA ALA A 110 2.22 3.85 -4.36
C ALA A 110 2.83 4.64 -3.18
N VAL A 111 3.71 4.04 -2.37
CA VAL A 111 4.43 4.73 -1.28
C VAL A 111 5.17 5.95 -1.80
N LEU A 112 5.97 5.78 -2.85
CA LEU A 112 6.83 6.83 -3.38
C LEU A 112 6.00 8.00 -3.94
N ASN A 113 4.90 7.72 -4.64
CA ASN A 113 4.03 8.77 -5.15
C ASN A 113 3.22 9.45 -4.04
N PHE A 114 2.79 8.71 -3.01
CA PHE A 114 2.12 9.30 -1.86
C PHE A 114 3.05 10.24 -1.10
N LEU A 115 4.29 9.80 -0.84
CA LEU A 115 5.30 10.64 -0.21
C LEU A 115 5.62 11.86 -1.06
N TYR A 116 5.81 11.66 -2.37
CA TYR A 116 6.15 12.73 -3.29
C TYR A 116 5.09 13.82 -3.37
N GLY A 117 3.81 13.45 -3.53
CA GLY A 117 2.70 14.41 -3.51
C GLY A 117 2.52 15.08 -2.15
N SER A 118 2.82 14.38 -1.06
CA SER A 118 2.66 14.93 0.29
C SER A 118 3.81 15.81 0.77
N PHE A 119 4.94 15.87 0.05
CA PHE A 119 6.12 16.58 0.53
C PHE A 119 5.88 18.05 0.79
N THR A 120 5.11 18.73 -0.08
CA THR A 120 4.78 20.13 0.11
C THR A 120 3.97 20.31 1.39
N GLY A 121 2.84 19.61 1.51
CA GLY A 121 1.95 19.72 2.66
C GLY A 121 2.67 19.42 3.98
N LEU A 122 3.46 18.34 4.01
CA LEU A 122 4.26 17.96 5.18
C LEU A 122 5.38 18.97 5.47
N GLY A 123 6.05 19.48 4.43
CA GLY A 123 7.11 20.48 4.54
C GLY A 123 6.64 21.76 5.22
N TRP A 124 5.52 22.31 4.74
CA TRP A 124 4.94 23.51 5.34
C TRP A 124 4.34 23.27 6.73
N THR A 125 3.79 22.08 6.97
CA THR A 125 3.14 21.76 8.26
C THR A 125 4.14 21.50 9.39
N PHE A 126 5.24 20.80 9.12
CA PHE A 126 6.17 20.33 10.16
C PHE A 126 7.60 20.87 10.08
N PHE A 127 7.98 21.49 8.96
CA PHE A 127 9.36 21.93 8.71
C PHE A 127 9.46 23.40 8.31
N SER A 128 8.39 24.18 8.45
CA SER A 128 8.38 25.62 8.17
C SER A 128 8.84 26.45 9.37
N ASN A 129 8.93 27.76 9.16
CA ASN A 129 9.46 28.71 10.13
C ASN A 129 8.54 28.82 11.37
N GLU A 130 9.10 28.91 12.57
CA GLU A 130 8.34 28.94 13.84
C GLU A 130 7.37 30.14 13.96
N GLU A 131 7.56 31.15 13.11
CA GLU A 131 6.69 32.34 13.04
C GLU A 131 5.34 32.08 12.37
N LEU A 132 5.20 30.98 11.62
CA LEU A 132 3.94 30.61 10.97
C LEU A 132 3.02 29.86 11.94
N VAL A 133 1.84 30.42 12.18
CA VAL A 133 0.80 29.74 12.95
C VAL A 133 0.14 28.69 12.06
N ILE A 134 0.54 27.44 12.23
CA ILE A 134 -0.02 26.29 11.50
C ILE A 134 -1.42 25.97 12.02
N TYR A 135 -2.38 25.81 11.10
CA TYR A 135 -3.74 25.46 11.46
C TYR A 135 -3.82 24.00 11.98
N PRO A 136 -4.63 23.73 13.02
CA PRO A 136 -4.77 22.39 13.60
C PRO A 136 -5.19 21.33 12.58
N GLU A 137 -6.01 21.70 11.60
CA GLU A 137 -6.49 20.85 10.52
C GLU A 137 -5.35 20.33 9.66
N ALA A 138 -4.39 21.20 9.30
CA ALA A 138 -3.22 20.81 8.52
C ALA A 138 -2.31 19.84 9.29
N THR A 139 -2.18 20.04 10.60
CA THR A 139 -1.45 19.11 11.48
C THR A 139 -2.13 17.74 11.52
N ALA A 140 -3.46 17.70 11.63
CA ALA A 140 -4.23 16.46 11.63
C ALA A 140 -4.10 15.71 10.30
N VAL A 141 -4.20 16.40 9.16
CA VAL A 141 -3.96 15.81 7.83
C VAL A 141 -2.53 15.29 7.72
N GLY A 142 -1.55 16.07 8.16
CA GLY A 142 -0.15 15.65 8.17
C GLY A 142 0.07 14.35 8.96
N GLN A 143 -0.56 14.20 10.11
CA GLN A 143 -0.53 12.96 10.90
C GLN A 143 -1.21 11.79 10.18
N GLN A 144 -2.33 12.02 9.49
CA GLN A 144 -2.98 10.99 8.69
C GLN A 144 -2.08 10.52 7.54
N VAL A 145 -1.41 11.45 6.85
CA VAL A 145 -0.46 11.13 5.79
C VAL A 145 0.68 10.26 6.31
N ILE A 146 1.31 10.66 7.42
CA ILE A 146 2.40 9.89 8.05
C ILE A 146 1.90 8.49 8.41
N THR A 147 0.70 8.39 8.98
CA THR A 147 0.10 7.09 9.33
C THR A 147 -0.11 6.23 8.09
N GLY A 148 -0.70 6.77 7.03
CA GLY A 148 -0.92 6.05 5.78
C GLY A 148 0.38 5.57 5.14
N LEU A 149 1.42 6.40 5.13
CA LEU A 149 2.76 6.03 4.64
C LEU A 149 3.35 4.87 5.44
N VAL A 150 3.27 4.90 6.77
CA VAL A 150 3.75 3.81 7.63
C VAL A 150 3.03 2.50 7.32
N PHE A 151 1.69 2.52 7.21
CA PHE A 151 0.92 1.32 6.86
C PHE A 151 1.30 0.76 5.48
N PHE A 152 1.47 1.63 4.49
CA PHE A 152 1.93 1.21 3.16
C PHE A 152 3.33 0.59 3.19
N VAL A 153 4.27 1.17 3.94
CA VAL A 153 5.63 0.62 4.07
C VAL A 153 5.60 -0.75 4.74
N ILE A 154 4.85 -0.91 5.83
CA ILE A 154 4.71 -2.21 6.50
C ILE A 154 4.07 -3.22 5.55
N ALA A 155 3.04 -2.83 4.79
CA ALA A 155 2.40 -3.69 3.79
C ALA A 155 3.38 -4.13 2.69
N ALA A 156 4.20 -3.21 2.18
CA ALA A 156 5.22 -3.51 1.17
C ALA A 156 6.24 -4.53 1.72
N VAL A 157 6.79 -4.28 2.91
CA VAL A 157 7.76 -5.17 3.55
C VAL A 157 7.14 -6.54 3.80
N ALA A 158 5.92 -6.60 4.34
CA ALA A 158 5.20 -7.86 4.57
C ALA A 158 4.98 -8.63 3.26
N ALA A 159 4.59 -7.95 2.18
CA ALA A 159 4.40 -8.59 0.87
C ALA A 159 5.72 -9.12 0.28
N ILE A 160 6.82 -8.38 0.41
CA ILE A 160 8.17 -8.83 0.01
C ILE A 160 8.55 -10.08 0.80
N VAL A 161 8.46 -10.02 2.12
CA VAL A 161 8.78 -11.14 3.01
C VAL A 161 7.90 -12.35 2.66
N ALA A 162 6.61 -12.14 2.44
CA ALA A 162 5.69 -13.21 2.08
C ALA A 162 6.16 -13.96 0.84
N ALA A 163 6.68 -13.28 -0.19
CA ALA A 163 7.12 -13.89 -1.45
C ALA A 163 8.18 -14.99 -1.27
N PHE A 164 8.99 -14.92 -0.21
CA PHE A 164 10.01 -15.93 0.12
C PHE A 164 9.47 -17.19 0.82
N PHE A 165 8.24 -17.16 1.33
CA PHE A 165 7.62 -18.31 2.00
C PHE A 165 6.70 -19.10 1.06
N GLY A 166 6.54 -20.40 1.31
CA GLY A 166 5.53 -21.20 0.61
C GLY A 166 4.11 -20.83 1.05
N MET A 167 3.16 -20.80 0.09
CA MET A 167 1.73 -20.59 0.35
C MET A 167 1.08 -21.81 1.03
N ARG A 168 1.63 -23.00 0.83
CA ARG A 168 1.18 -24.24 1.47
C ARG A 168 2.31 -24.88 2.25
N LYS A 169 1.96 -25.55 3.34
CA LYS A 169 2.89 -26.48 3.99
C LYS A 169 3.16 -27.63 3.03
N LYS A 170 4.44 -28.00 2.86
CA LYS A 170 4.79 -29.20 2.08
C LYS A 170 4.08 -30.39 2.72
N GLU A 171 3.27 -31.12 1.94
CA GLU A 171 2.69 -32.37 2.41
C GLU A 171 3.85 -33.34 2.67
N ALA A 172 3.94 -33.88 3.90
CA ALA A 172 4.90 -34.90 4.23
C ALA A 172 4.57 -36.12 3.37
N VAL A 173 5.47 -36.45 2.43
CA VAL A 173 5.40 -37.70 1.69
C VAL A 173 5.60 -38.81 2.73
N ALA A 174 4.52 -39.53 3.03
CA ALA A 174 4.57 -40.77 3.79
C ALA A 174 5.02 -41.92 2.88
#